data_AF-A0A521EV93-F1
#
_entry.id   AF-A0A521EV93-F1
#
_cell.length_a   1.000
_cell.length_b   1.000
_cell.length_c   1.000
_cell.angle_alpha   90.00
_cell.angle_beta   90.00
_cell.angle_gamma   90.00
#
_symmetry.space_group_name_H-M   'P 1'
#
loop_
_entity.id
_entity.type
_entity.pdbx_description
1 polymer ?
#
loop_
_entity_poly.entity_id
_entity_poly.type
_entity_poly.pdbx_seq_one_letter_code
_entity_poly.pdbx_strand_id
1 'polypeptide(L)'
;MSKLTSFLFLSLMLLPTFAWAQINLNSGGQIGINTSPISSNQLRVIASSEHTAIYGKSTSSGAARYGVRGEASNGYDSYAFYGTASGADYNYGLRVSVQPGTFNSWGVYSTSSGGYGGYFSGTAAGLYVSGGIYQPSDEKLKTNIREMDRTDIASKLQTLRPLQYEFLDNETLRSRGLPTTHAVEGEHMGLSAQQVADVFPEIVRDIVHVLDEGQSPEERTGEPFQTVTTKAINYDELTVLLLAAVQELQAEVKALKTQLNEER
;
A
#
# COMPACT_ATOMS: atom_id res chain seq x y z
N MET A 1 19.61 69.50 61.82
CA MET A 1 20.76 68.58 61.69
C MET A 1 20.27 67.37 60.89
N SER A 2 20.27 67.40 59.55
CA SER A 2 21.32 66.91 58.62
C SER A 2 21.63 65.42 58.84
N LYS A 3 21.51 64.47 57.90
CA LYS A 3 21.75 64.44 56.43
C LYS A 3 20.84 63.32 55.85
N LEU A 4 20.05 63.48 54.79
CA LEU A 4 20.33 63.54 53.34
C LEU A 4 21.25 62.45 52.74
N THR A 5 20.70 61.77 51.71
CA THR A 5 21.31 61.09 50.53
C THR A 5 22.04 59.75 50.71
N SER A 6 21.55 58.67 50.10
CA SER A 6 21.87 58.39 48.68
C SER A 6 21.04 57.26 48.06
N PHE A 7 20.63 57.51 46.82
CA PHE A 7 20.12 56.58 45.80
C PHE A 7 21.07 55.40 45.56
N LEU A 8 20.56 54.21 45.28
CA LEU A 8 21.05 53.40 44.14
C LEU A 8 20.12 52.24 43.73
N PHE A 9 19.66 52.35 42.48
CA PHE A 9 19.46 51.29 41.48
C PHE A 9 18.44 50.16 41.70
N LEU A 10 17.28 50.39 41.05
CA LEU A 10 16.64 49.49 40.11
C LEU A 10 17.56 48.34 39.62
N SER A 11 17.24 47.13 40.05
CA SER A 11 17.59 45.90 39.33
C SER A 11 16.31 45.11 39.16
N LEU A 12 15.71 45.32 37.99
CA LEU A 12 14.67 44.51 37.39
C LEU A 12 15.25 43.09 37.24
N MET A 13 15.09 42.22 38.25
CA MET A 13 15.19 40.79 37.98
C MET A 13 13.92 40.40 37.23
N LEU A 14 14.00 40.49 35.90
CA LEU A 14 13.32 39.52 35.05
C LEU A 14 13.66 38.16 35.64
N LEU A 15 12.69 37.51 36.30
CA LEU A 15 12.78 36.09 36.53
C LEU A 15 12.89 35.47 35.13
N PRO A 16 14.01 34.83 34.75
CA PRO A 16 13.98 34.02 33.56
C PRO A 16 12.95 32.93 33.86
N THR A 17 11.93 32.82 33.02
CA THR A 17 11.14 31.60 32.93
C THR A 17 12.11 30.50 32.55
N PHE A 18 12.66 29.79 33.54
CA PHE A 18 13.44 28.59 33.30
C PHE A 18 12.46 27.55 32.72
N ALA A 19 12.45 27.41 31.40
CA ALA A 19 11.93 26.22 30.76
C ALA A 19 12.95 25.10 31.05
N TRP A 20 12.60 24.19 31.96
CA TRP A 20 13.44 23.04 32.28
C TRP A 20 13.48 22.11 31.07
N ALA A 21 14.68 21.87 30.56
CA ALA A 21 15.00 20.75 29.69
C ALA A 21 14.48 19.42 30.28
N GLN A 22 13.58 18.71 29.59
CA GLN A 22 13.12 17.37 29.99
C GLN A 22 14.04 16.25 29.46
N ILE A 23 15.28 16.60 29.06
CA ILE A 23 16.27 15.62 28.63
C ILE A 23 17.14 15.17 29.78
N ASN A 24 16.90 13.95 30.29
CA ASN A 24 17.75 13.31 31.30
C ASN A 24 18.56 12.18 30.67
N LEU A 25 19.86 12.28 30.85
CA LEU A 25 20.87 11.32 30.41
C LEU A 25 21.58 10.80 31.66
N ASN A 26 21.59 9.49 31.88
CA ASN A 26 22.28 8.89 33.04
C ASN A 26 23.50 8.07 32.60
N SER A 27 24.38 7.74 33.55
CA SER A 27 25.59 6.95 33.32
C SER A 27 25.33 5.49 32.86
N GLY A 28 24.06 5.09 32.70
CA GLY A 28 23.61 3.80 32.20
C GLY A 28 23.02 3.81 30.78
N GLY A 29 23.01 4.97 30.09
CA GLY A 29 22.82 5.03 28.64
C GLY A 29 21.39 5.24 28.11
N GLN A 30 20.45 5.74 28.93
CA GLN A 30 19.08 6.07 28.50
C GLN A 30 18.82 7.58 28.46
N ILE A 31 17.98 8.02 27.50
CA ILE A 31 17.72 9.42 27.16
C ILE A 31 16.22 9.63 26.92
N GLY A 32 15.55 10.49 27.69
CA GLY A 32 14.23 11.06 27.35
C GLY A 32 14.40 12.50 26.88
N ILE A 33 13.46 13.14 26.15
CA ILE A 33 13.62 14.52 25.64
C ILE A 33 12.33 15.34 25.54
N ASN A 34 12.32 16.52 26.21
CA ASN A 34 11.66 17.73 25.71
C ASN A 34 12.43 19.02 26.11
N THR A 35 13.17 19.56 25.13
CA THR A 35 14.04 20.77 25.08
C THR A 35 15.49 20.55 25.57
N SER A 36 16.61 20.92 24.90
CA SER A 36 16.95 21.46 23.56
C SER A 36 18.48 21.30 23.34
N PRO A 37 19.03 21.16 22.10
CA PRO A 37 18.34 21.02 20.82
C PRO A 37 18.35 19.58 20.30
N ILE A 38 17.27 19.14 19.65
CA ILE A 38 17.19 17.84 18.96
C ILE A 38 16.46 18.00 17.63
N SER A 39 17.12 17.60 16.55
CA SER A 39 16.73 17.97 15.19
C SER A 39 16.31 16.80 14.29
N SER A 40 16.01 15.59 14.77
CA SER A 40 15.37 14.59 13.87
C SER A 40 14.67 13.39 14.53
N ASN A 41 15.07 12.92 15.70
CA ASN A 41 14.39 11.79 16.37
C ASN A 41 14.13 12.10 17.84
N GLN A 42 12.86 12.02 18.28
CA GLN A 42 12.48 12.27 19.68
C GLN A 42 12.92 11.14 20.63
N LEU A 43 13.01 9.90 20.13
CA LEU A 43 13.53 8.72 20.85
C LEU A 43 14.18 7.74 19.85
N ARG A 44 15.45 7.38 20.07
CA ARG A 44 16.18 6.37 19.26
C ARG A 44 16.58 5.20 20.17
N VAL A 45 16.08 4.00 19.87
CA VAL A 45 16.41 2.76 20.61
C VAL A 45 17.18 1.84 19.68
N ILE A 46 18.39 1.46 20.08
CA ILE A 46 19.27 0.57 19.32
C ILE A 46 19.52 -0.67 20.17
N ALA A 47 19.28 -1.85 19.60
CA ALA A 47 19.66 -3.13 20.20
C ALA A 47 20.76 -3.77 19.35
N SER A 48 21.82 -4.24 19.99
CA SER A 48 22.90 -5.00 19.34
C SER A 48 22.78 -6.49 19.67
N SER A 49 23.01 -7.36 18.67
CA SER A 49 23.08 -8.83 18.72
C SER A 49 21.90 -9.55 19.42
N GLU A 50 21.04 -10.27 18.70
CA GLU A 50 19.95 -11.13 19.24
C GLU A 50 18.96 -10.48 20.24
N HIS A 51 18.86 -9.15 20.30
CA HIS A 51 17.97 -8.45 21.23
C HIS A 51 16.79 -7.77 20.52
N THR A 52 15.62 -7.76 21.19
CA THR A 52 14.45 -6.98 20.77
C THR A 52 14.63 -5.52 21.21
N ALA A 53 14.62 -4.58 20.26
CA ALA A 53 14.74 -3.15 20.58
C ALA A 53 13.49 -2.59 21.28
N ILE A 54 12.29 -2.98 20.84
CA ILE A 54 11.01 -2.53 21.40
C ILE A 54 10.06 -3.72 21.53
N TYR A 55 9.57 -4.00 22.74
CA TYR A 55 8.60 -5.04 23.01
C TYR A 55 7.34 -4.46 23.68
N GLY A 56 6.23 -4.38 22.93
CA GLY A 56 4.93 -3.93 23.42
C GLY A 56 3.96 -5.09 23.64
N LYS A 57 3.52 -5.33 24.87
CA LYS A 57 2.58 -6.42 25.22
C LYS A 57 1.46 -5.90 26.12
N SER A 58 0.21 -6.24 25.77
CA SER A 58 -0.97 -6.00 26.61
C SER A 58 -1.61 -7.33 27.01
N THR A 59 -1.87 -7.54 28.31
CA THR A 59 -2.31 -8.82 28.89
C THR A 59 -3.63 -8.73 29.66
N SER A 60 -4.31 -7.59 29.68
CA SER A 60 -5.56 -7.40 30.45
C SER A 60 -6.76 -8.15 29.86
N SER A 61 -7.90 -8.18 30.55
CA SER A 61 -9.16 -8.82 30.13
C SER A 61 -10.16 -7.87 29.44
N GLY A 62 -9.72 -6.70 28.98
CA GLY A 62 -10.58 -5.70 28.34
C GLY A 62 -11.02 -6.03 26.91
N ALA A 63 -12.07 -5.35 26.44
CA ALA A 63 -12.71 -5.57 25.13
C ALA A 63 -11.78 -5.32 23.93
N ALA A 64 -10.93 -4.27 23.97
CA ALA A 64 -9.93 -3.98 22.95
C ALA A 64 -8.55 -3.80 23.58
N ARG A 65 -7.50 -4.33 22.95
CA ARG A 65 -6.14 -4.39 23.47
C ARG A 65 -5.13 -4.11 22.36
N TYR A 66 -4.14 -3.30 22.66
CA TYR A 66 -3.08 -2.92 21.73
C TYR A 66 -1.72 -3.17 22.40
N GLY A 67 -0.83 -3.92 21.73
CA GLY A 67 0.56 -4.05 22.17
C GLY A 67 1.38 -2.80 21.83
N VAL A 68 1.18 -2.29 20.61
CA VAL A 68 1.75 -1.03 20.09
C VAL A 68 0.67 -0.35 19.25
N ARG A 69 0.53 0.98 19.38
CA ARG A 69 -0.32 1.81 18.54
C ARG A 69 0.53 2.93 17.94
N GLY A 70 0.65 2.93 16.61
CA GLY A 70 1.24 4.02 15.84
C GLY A 70 0.13 4.91 15.30
N GLU A 71 0.32 6.23 15.40
CA GLU A 71 -0.57 7.23 14.83
C GLU A 71 0.29 8.32 14.21
N ALA A 72 0.06 8.58 12.93
CA ALA A 72 0.67 9.69 12.21
C ALA A 72 -0.46 10.47 11.55
N SER A 73 -0.39 11.80 11.65
CA SER A 73 -1.39 12.69 11.07
C SER A 73 -0.71 13.97 10.61
N ASN A 74 -1.28 14.56 9.56
CA ASN A 74 -0.76 15.75 8.89
C ASN A 74 0.62 15.53 8.23
N GLY A 75 0.98 16.42 7.32
CA GLY A 75 2.19 16.30 6.50
C GLY A 75 1.90 15.70 5.12
N TYR A 76 2.83 15.94 4.18
CA TYR A 76 2.73 15.38 2.83
C TYR A 76 2.75 13.85 2.85
N ASP A 77 3.49 13.27 3.79
CA ASP A 77 3.44 11.85 4.12
C ASP A 77 3.19 11.65 5.61
N SER A 78 2.50 10.56 5.93
CA SER A 78 2.29 10.11 7.29
C SER A 78 2.50 8.60 7.36
N TYR A 79 3.57 8.19 8.02
CA TYR A 79 3.85 6.78 8.29
C TYR A 79 3.54 6.47 9.75
N ALA A 80 2.45 5.75 10.00
CA ALA A 80 2.18 5.21 11.34
C ALA A 80 3.21 4.13 11.73
N PHE A 81 3.70 3.39 10.72
CA PHE A 81 4.76 2.40 10.84
C PHE A 81 5.62 2.44 9.58
N TYR A 82 6.95 2.46 9.74
CA TYR A 82 7.93 2.34 8.66
C TYR A 82 9.09 1.48 9.18
N GLY A 83 9.55 0.52 8.39
CA GLY A 83 10.62 -0.36 8.80
C GLY A 83 11.20 -1.16 7.65
N THR A 84 12.50 -1.42 7.73
CA THR A 84 13.27 -2.18 6.73
C THR A 84 13.95 -3.35 7.43
N ALA A 85 13.86 -4.54 6.82
CA ALA A 85 14.58 -5.73 7.26
C ALA A 85 15.62 -6.10 6.18
N SER A 86 16.88 -6.23 6.56
CA SER A 86 17.99 -6.51 5.64
C SER A 86 19.13 -7.26 6.32
N GLY A 87 19.94 -7.98 5.55
CA GLY A 87 21.21 -8.55 6.01
C GLY A 87 21.12 -9.91 6.71
N ALA A 88 19.94 -10.52 6.78
CA ALA A 88 19.76 -11.90 7.26
C ALA A 88 19.45 -12.87 6.10
N ASP A 89 19.63 -14.17 6.34
CA ASP A 89 19.21 -15.24 5.41
C ASP A 89 17.71 -15.19 5.12
N TYR A 90 16.90 -14.79 6.10
CA TYR A 90 15.46 -14.57 5.97
C TYR A 90 15.08 -13.22 6.58
N ASN A 91 14.59 -12.31 5.74
CA ASN A 91 14.11 -11.00 6.18
C ASN A 91 12.58 -10.97 6.16
N TYR A 92 11.98 -10.59 7.29
CA TYR A 92 10.54 -10.39 7.39
C TYR A 92 10.24 -8.92 7.64
N GLY A 93 9.68 -8.23 6.64
CA GLY A 93 9.19 -6.85 6.84
C GLY A 93 7.97 -6.78 7.76
N LEU A 94 7.07 -7.76 7.64
CA LEU A 94 5.92 -7.94 8.52
C LEU A 94 5.67 -9.45 8.74
N ARG A 95 5.83 -9.92 9.98
CA ARG A 95 5.49 -11.30 10.38
C ARG A 95 4.42 -11.27 11.46
N VAL A 96 3.20 -11.66 11.10
CA VAL A 96 2.07 -11.71 12.03
C VAL A 96 1.64 -13.15 12.25
N SER A 97 1.38 -13.50 13.51
CA SER A 97 0.73 -14.75 13.88
C SER A 97 -0.46 -14.43 14.75
N VAL A 98 -1.62 -14.97 14.39
CA VAL A 98 -2.88 -14.74 15.10
C VAL A 98 -3.42 -16.08 15.55
N GLN A 99 -3.74 -16.19 16.83
CA GLN A 99 -4.39 -17.36 17.38
C GLN A 99 -5.91 -17.31 17.10
N PRO A 100 -6.59 -18.46 16.98
CA PRO A 100 -8.03 -18.50 16.77
C PRO A 100 -8.79 -17.70 17.84
N GLY A 101 -9.60 -16.74 17.41
CA GLY A 101 -10.59 -16.06 18.23
C GLY A 101 -11.91 -16.82 18.24
N THR A 102 -12.85 -16.41 19.10
CA THR A 102 -14.18 -17.05 19.21
C THR A 102 -15.04 -16.89 17.94
N PHE A 103 -14.83 -15.81 17.17
CA PHE A 103 -15.63 -15.51 15.99
C PHE A 103 -14.77 -15.50 14.72
N ASN A 104 -13.82 -14.57 14.65
CA ASN A 104 -12.94 -14.37 13.50
C ASN A 104 -11.52 -14.07 13.99
N SER A 105 -10.55 -14.38 13.13
CA SER A 105 -9.14 -14.02 13.30
C SER A 105 -8.62 -13.44 12.00
N TRP A 106 -8.23 -12.16 12.02
CA TRP A 106 -7.62 -11.50 10.86
C TRP A 106 -6.12 -11.35 11.10
N GLY A 107 -5.30 -11.93 10.23
CA GLY A 107 -3.85 -11.74 10.26
C GLY A 107 -3.47 -10.28 10.00
N VAL A 108 -4.07 -9.71 8.96
CA VAL A 108 -3.96 -8.29 8.60
C VAL A 108 -5.36 -7.79 8.26
N TYR A 109 -5.77 -6.68 8.86
CA TYR A 109 -7.01 -5.98 8.54
C TYR A 109 -6.67 -4.54 8.20
N SER A 110 -7.00 -4.12 6.98
CA SER A 110 -6.67 -2.80 6.47
C SER A 110 -7.87 -2.20 5.75
N THR A 111 -8.09 -0.90 5.95
CA THR A 111 -9.18 -0.14 5.34
C THR A 111 -8.64 1.18 4.84
N SER A 112 -9.06 1.60 3.65
CA SER A 112 -8.76 2.92 3.08
C SER A 112 -10.06 3.53 2.56
N SER A 113 -10.26 4.83 2.81
CA SER A 113 -11.44 5.57 2.35
C SER A 113 -11.25 6.26 1.00
N GLY A 114 -10.02 6.30 0.46
CA GLY A 114 -9.69 7.05 -0.75
C GLY A 114 -8.62 6.42 -1.64
N GLY A 115 -8.19 5.19 -1.36
CA GLY A 115 -7.16 4.52 -2.14
C GLY A 115 -7.15 3.01 -1.92
N TYR A 116 -6.00 2.39 -2.16
CA TYR A 116 -5.84 0.95 -2.01
C TYR A 116 -5.82 0.54 -0.52
N GLY A 117 -6.61 -0.49 -0.16
CA GLY A 117 -6.54 -1.12 1.16
C GLY A 117 -5.24 -1.91 1.38
N GLY A 118 -4.51 -2.23 0.32
CA GLY A 118 -3.17 -2.78 0.34
C GLY A 118 -2.50 -2.54 -1.01
N TYR A 119 -1.23 -2.15 -1.00
CA TYR A 119 -0.40 -1.96 -2.19
C TYR A 119 0.84 -2.84 -2.06
N PHE A 120 0.94 -3.86 -2.91
CA PHE A 120 2.02 -4.84 -2.86
C PHE A 120 2.86 -4.72 -4.13
N SER A 121 4.13 -4.36 -3.97
CA SER A 121 5.09 -4.22 -5.05
C SER A 121 6.35 -4.97 -4.63
N GLY A 122 6.70 -6.06 -5.33
CA GLY A 122 7.74 -6.97 -4.90
C GLY A 122 8.32 -7.79 -6.05
N THR A 123 9.60 -8.16 -5.91
CA THR A 123 10.55 -8.39 -7.03
C THR A 123 10.65 -9.79 -7.62
N ALA A 124 10.08 -10.82 -7.00
CA ALA A 124 10.49 -12.20 -7.36
C ALA A 124 9.38 -13.24 -7.53
N ALA A 125 8.21 -13.07 -6.90
CA ALA A 125 7.17 -14.11 -6.94
C ALA A 125 5.74 -13.58 -6.87
N GLY A 126 5.56 -12.25 -6.96
CA GLY A 126 4.27 -11.62 -6.77
C GLY A 126 3.66 -11.92 -5.40
N LEU A 127 2.32 -12.02 -5.35
CA LEU A 127 1.57 -12.37 -4.16
C LEU A 127 1.28 -13.87 -4.14
N TYR A 128 1.93 -14.60 -3.23
CA TYR A 128 1.59 -16.00 -2.97
C TYR A 128 0.40 -16.11 -2.01
N VAL A 129 -0.67 -16.76 -2.45
CA VAL A 129 -1.85 -17.07 -1.63
C VAL A 129 -2.09 -18.58 -1.68
N SER A 130 -2.06 -19.25 -0.52
CA SER A 130 -2.34 -20.68 -0.43
C SER A 130 -3.83 -21.01 -0.47
N GLY A 131 -4.67 -20.06 -0.05
CA GLY A 131 -6.13 -20.11 -0.18
C GLY A 131 -6.65 -19.35 -1.40
N GLY A 132 -7.97 -19.13 -1.44
CA GLY A 132 -8.60 -18.32 -2.48
C GLY A 132 -8.57 -16.83 -2.17
N ILE A 133 -8.58 -16.02 -3.22
CA ILE A 133 -8.94 -14.59 -3.16
C ILE A 133 -10.44 -14.52 -3.44
N TYR A 134 -11.21 -14.03 -2.48
CA TYR A 134 -12.67 -13.90 -2.60
C TYR A 134 -13.05 -12.45 -2.85
N GLN A 135 -13.86 -12.22 -3.87
CA GLN A 135 -14.47 -10.92 -4.16
C GLN A 135 -15.95 -10.93 -3.76
N PRO A 136 -16.48 -9.84 -3.22
CA PRO A 136 -17.88 -9.75 -2.84
C PRO A 136 -18.80 -9.87 -4.06
N SER A 137 -19.75 -10.80 -4.05
CA SER A 137 -20.64 -11.06 -5.19
C SER A 137 -22.11 -11.29 -4.81
N ASP A 138 -22.47 -11.19 -3.52
CA ASP A 138 -23.84 -11.33 -3.03
C ASP A 138 -24.78 -10.33 -3.73
N GLU A 139 -25.95 -10.80 -4.16
CA GLU A 139 -26.98 -9.99 -4.82
C GLU A 139 -27.42 -8.79 -3.98
N LYS A 140 -27.43 -8.94 -2.65
CA LYS A 140 -27.77 -7.87 -1.70
C LYS A 140 -26.80 -6.70 -1.73
N LEU A 141 -25.60 -6.90 -2.27
CA LEU A 141 -24.57 -5.87 -2.42
C LEU A 141 -24.64 -5.19 -3.80
N LYS A 142 -25.62 -5.55 -4.65
CA LYS A 142 -25.73 -5.12 -6.04
C LYS A 142 -27.06 -4.41 -6.28
N THR A 143 -27.07 -3.53 -7.28
CA THR A 143 -28.27 -2.86 -7.79
C THR A 143 -28.21 -2.80 -9.31
N ASN A 144 -29.32 -2.50 -9.98
CA ASN A 144 -29.43 -2.45 -11.44
C ASN A 144 -28.95 -3.74 -12.13
N ILE A 145 -29.30 -4.89 -11.54
CA ILE A 145 -28.94 -6.21 -12.06
C ILE A 145 -29.74 -6.45 -13.34
N ARG A 146 -29.02 -6.68 -14.44
CA ARG A 146 -29.55 -6.99 -15.76
C ARG A 146 -28.66 -8.01 -16.45
N GLU A 147 -29.22 -8.72 -17.42
CA GLU A 147 -28.42 -9.59 -18.28
C GLU A 147 -27.40 -8.77 -19.06
N MET A 148 -26.20 -9.34 -19.23
CA MET A 148 -25.15 -8.76 -20.07
C MET A 148 -25.56 -8.89 -21.54
N ASP A 149 -25.35 -7.83 -22.32
CA ASP A 149 -25.44 -7.92 -23.78
C ASP A 149 -24.26 -8.76 -24.28
N ARG A 150 -24.59 -9.89 -24.90
CA ARG A 150 -23.61 -10.88 -25.39
C ARG A 150 -23.36 -10.73 -26.89
N THR A 151 -23.94 -9.73 -27.53
CA THR A 151 -23.78 -9.51 -28.97
C THR A 151 -22.36 -9.04 -29.27
N ASP A 152 -21.71 -9.69 -30.24
CA ASP A 152 -20.39 -9.35 -30.75
C ASP A 152 -19.26 -9.46 -29.72
N ILE A 153 -19.45 -10.16 -28.59
CA ILE A 153 -18.40 -10.28 -27.58
C ILE A 153 -17.26 -11.16 -28.12
N ALA A 154 -17.61 -12.26 -28.79
CA ALA A 154 -16.65 -13.15 -29.42
C ALA A 154 -15.83 -12.44 -30.51
N SER A 155 -16.49 -11.66 -31.38
CA SER A 155 -15.80 -10.91 -32.45
C SER A 155 -14.91 -9.80 -31.90
N LYS A 156 -15.36 -9.08 -30.85
CA LYS A 156 -14.54 -8.11 -30.12
C LYS A 156 -13.30 -8.76 -29.49
N LEU A 157 -13.45 -9.88 -28.80
CA LEU A 157 -12.33 -10.61 -28.20
C LEU A 157 -11.31 -11.08 -29.25
N GLN A 158 -11.76 -11.49 -30.44
CA GLN A 158 -10.87 -11.86 -31.54
C GLN A 158 -9.99 -10.71 -32.04
N THR A 159 -10.37 -9.45 -31.78
CA THR A 159 -9.53 -8.29 -32.12
C THR A 159 -8.35 -8.11 -31.16
N LEU A 160 -8.44 -8.66 -29.94
CA LEU A 160 -7.38 -8.60 -28.96
C LEU A 160 -6.23 -9.53 -29.37
N ARG A 161 -4.99 -9.05 -29.22
CA ARG A 161 -3.79 -9.83 -29.56
C ARG A 161 -3.12 -10.31 -28.27
N PRO A 162 -3.06 -11.62 -28.01
CA PRO A 162 -2.17 -12.18 -27.00
C PRO A 162 -0.72 -11.79 -27.32
N LEU A 163 0.01 -11.35 -26.31
CA LEU A 163 1.38 -10.90 -26.41
C LEU A 163 2.28 -11.77 -25.55
N GLN A 164 3.46 -12.12 -26.08
CA GLN A 164 4.63 -12.48 -25.29
C GLN A 164 5.49 -11.22 -25.13
N TYR A 165 5.95 -10.95 -23.92
CA TYR A 165 6.73 -9.75 -23.63
C TYR A 165 7.64 -9.95 -22.41
N GLU A 166 8.68 -9.13 -22.34
CA GLU A 166 9.52 -8.98 -21.15
C GLU A 166 9.25 -7.61 -20.54
N PHE A 167 9.33 -7.51 -19.21
CA PHE A 167 9.30 -6.20 -18.56
C PHE A 167 10.65 -5.51 -18.74
N LEU A 168 10.60 -4.18 -18.92
CA LEU A 168 11.79 -3.36 -18.86
C LEU A 168 12.43 -3.47 -17.47
N ASP A 169 13.75 -3.42 -17.43
CA ASP A 169 14.49 -3.39 -16.18
C ASP A 169 14.20 -2.11 -15.37
N ASN A 170 14.47 -2.16 -14.07
CA ASN A 170 14.17 -1.07 -13.15
C ASN A 170 14.96 0.22 -13.46
N GLU A 171 16.15 0.12 -14.05
CA GLU A 171 16.94 1.30 -14.43
C GLU A 171 16.31 2.01 -15.63
N THR A 172 15.92 1.24 -16.65
CA THR A 172 15.19 1.75 -17.81
C THR A 172 13.86 2.37 -17.41
N LEU A 173 13.08 1.73 -16.54
CA LEU A 173 11.82 2.29 -16.04
C LEU A 173 12.03 3.63 -15.32
N ARG A 174 13.03 3.68 -14.42
CA ARG A 174 13.37 4.91 -13.68
C ARG A 174 13.80 6.04 -14.63
N SER A 175 14.62 5.75 -15.64
CA SER A 175 15.05 6.75 -16.63
C SER A 175 13.89 7.35 -17.45
N ARG A 176 12.76 6.63 -17.53
CA ARG A 176 11.53 7.08 -18.21
C ARG A 176 10.51 7.73 -17.28
N GLY A 177 10.82 7.89 -15.99
CA GLY A 177 9.87 8.39 -14.98
C GLY A 177 8.68 7.44 -14.77
N LEU A 178 8.92 6.13 -14.93
CA LEU A 178 7.91 5.09 -14.75
C LEU A 178 8.15 4.34 -13.44
N PRO A 179 7.09 3.75 -12.83
CA PRO A 179 7.24 3.03 -11.58
C PRO A 179 8.05 1.76 -11.82
N THR A 180 8.85 1.36 -10.84
CA THR A 180 9.47 0.04 -10.85
C THR A 180 8.37 -1.01 -10.83
N THR A 181 8.39 -1.93 -11.80
CA THR A 181 7.42 -3.02 -11.84
C THR A 181 7.81 -4.12 -10.87
N HIS A 182 9.10 -4.20 -10.50
CA HIS A 182 9.65 -5.30 -9.72
C HIS A 182 9.21 -6.64 -10.32
N ALA A 183 9.04 -6.69 -11.64
CA ALA A 183 8.58 -7.90 -12.30
C ALA A 183 9.71 -8.94 -12.30
N VAL A 184 9.31 -10.20 -12.26
CA VAL A 184 10.23 -11.32 -12.44
C VAL A 184 10.83 -11.22 -13.85
N GLU A 185 12.14 -11.38 -13.97
CA GLU A 185 12.82 -11.43 -15.26
C GLU A 185 12.29 -12.58 -16.13
N GLY A 186 12.34 -12.40 -17.45
CA GLY A 186 11.96 -13.41 -18.44
C GLY A 186 10.66 -13.10 -19.17
N GLU A 187 10.23 -14.08 -19.98
CA GLU A 187 9.08 -13.95 -20.87
C GLU A 187 7.75 -14.16 -20.11
N HIS A 188 6.84 -13.20 -20.31
CA HIS A 188 5.48 -13.19 -19.78
C HIS A 188 4.48 -13.26 -20.93
N MET A 189 3.27 -13.72 -20.62
CA MET A 189 2.15 -13.71 -21.56
C MET A 189 1.02 -12.86 -21.02
N GLY A 190 0.33 -12.13 -21.91
CA GLY A 190 -0.81 -11.32 -21.51
C GLY A 190 -1.37 -10.47 -22.64
N LEU A 191 -2.01 -9.37 -22.28
CA LEU A 191 -2.63 -8.42 -23.21
C LEU A 191 -2.10 -7.00 -22.97
N SER A 192 -2.15 -6.16 -24.01
CA SER A 192 -1.92 -4.73 -23.86
C SER A 192 -3.14 -4.06 -23.24
N ALA A 193 -2.97 -3.36 -22.12
CA ALA A 193 -4.04 -2.62 -21.48
C ALA A 193 -4.61 -1.51 -22.37
N GLN A 194 -3.80 -0.93 -23.28
CA GLN A 194 -4.25 0.07 -24.25
C GLN A 194 -5.19 -0.57 -25.28
N GLN A 195 -4.81 -1.71 -25.85
CA GLN A 195 -5.67 -2.42 -26.80
C GLN A 195 -6.97 -2.90 -26.15
N VAL A 196 -6.90 -3.39 -24.90
CA VAL A 196 -8.11 -3.77 -24.16
C VAL A 196 -8.99 -2.54 -23.90
N ALA A 197 -8.42 -1.38 -23.60
CA ALA A 197 -9.19 -0.16 -23.37
C ALA A 197 -9.96 0.31 -24.63
N ASP A 198 -9.43 0.04 -25.82
CA ASP A 198 -10.10 0.38 -27.08
C ASP A 198 -11.35 -0.49 -27.34
N VAL A 199 -11.41 -1.70 -26.75
CA VAL A 199 -12.47 -2.70 -27.01
C VAL A 199 -13.41 -2.88 -25.82
N PHE A 200 -12.86 -2.96 -24.61
CA PHE A 200 -13.52 -3.17 -23.33
C PHE A 200 -12.98 -2.17 -22.28
N PRO A 201 -13.26 -0.87 -22.44
CA PRO A 201 -12.76 0.17 -21.53
C PRO A 201 -13.16 -0.05 -20.06
N GLU A 202 -14.28 -0.71 -19.81
CA GLU A 202 -14.83 -0.96 -18.48
C GLU A 202 -13.96 -1.87 -17.59
N ILE A 203 -13.15 -2.75 -18.20
CA ILE A 203 -12.26 -3.65 -17.47
C ILE A 203 -10.83 -3.11 -17.34
N VAL A 204 -10.56 -1.90 -17.83
CA VAL A 204 -9.25 -1.24 -17.73
C VAL A 204 -9.33 -0.10 -16.74
N ARG A 205 -8.34 -0.03 -15.86
CA ARG A 205 -8.23 1.05 -14.87
C ARG A 205 -6.89 1.72 -14.91
N ASP A 206 -6.92 3.02 -14.66
CA ASP A 206 -5.73 3.81 -14.39
C ASP A 206 -5.29 3.57 -12.94
N ILE A 207 -4.01 3.23 -12.76
CA ILE A 207 -3.36 2.98 -11.48
C ILE A 207 -2.37 4.12 -11.24
N VAL A 208 -2.56 4.84 -10.15
CA VAL A 208 -1.65 5.90 -9.73
C VAL A 208 -0.53 5.27 -8.91
N HIS A 209 0.71 5.47 -9.36
CA HIS A 209 1.91 5.03 -8.68
C HIS A 209 2.63 6.24 -8.09
N VAL A 210 3.08 6.08 -6.86
CA VAL A 210 4.09 6.97 -6.29
C VAL A 210 5.44 6.53 -6.88
N LEU A 211 6.15 7.46 -7.51
CA LEU A 211 7.52 7.23 -7.93
C LEU A 211 8.41 7.23 -6.69
N ASP A 212 8.94 6.05 -6.37
CA ASP A 212 9.91 5.90 -5.31
C ASP A 212 11.24 6.48 -5.79
N GLU A 213 11.63 7.65 -5.28
CA GLU A 213 12.96 8.23 -5.54
C GLU A 213 14.07 7.45 -4.80
N GLY A 214 13.76 6.31 -4.14
CA GLY A 214 14.73 5.51 -3.39
C GLY A 214 15.30 6.26 -2.18
N GLN A 215 14.73 7.41 -1.85
CA GLN A 215 15.11 8.24 -0.73
C GLN A 215 14.44 7.69 0.53
N SER A 216 15.21 7.52 1.59
CA SER A 216 14.59 7.23 2.88
C SER A 216 13.68 8.40 3.30
N PRO A 217 12.67 8.17 4.15
CA PRO A 217 11.86 9.26 4.69
C PRO A 217 12.70 10.36 5.36
N GLU A 218 13.93 10.07 5.78
CA GLU A 218 14.86 11.04 6.36
C GLU A 218 15.58 11.93 5.33
N GLU A 219 15.71 11.47 4.08
CA GLU A 219 16.41 12.19 3.00
C GLU A 219 15.47 13.11 2.19
N ARG A 220 14.15 12.98 2.37
CA ARG A 220 13.16 13.67 1.55
C ARG A 220 12.99 15.14 1.95
N THR A 221 13.13 16.02 0.96
CA THR A 221 13.05 17.47 1.14
C THR A 221 11.63 18.02 0.98
N GLY A 222 10.67 17.59 1.80
CA GLY A 222 9.34 18.24 1.95
C GLY A 222 8.45 18.44 0.70
N GLU A 223 8.89 18.04 -0.49
CA GLU A 223 8.14 18.13 -1.74
C GLU A 223 7.15 16.95 -1.86
N PRO A 224 5.99 17.14 -2.52
CA PRO A 224 5.04 16.06 -2.75
C PRO A 224 5.64 14.99 -3.67
N PHE A 225 5.22 13.74 -3.47
CA PHE A 225 5.61 12.67 -4.37
C PHE A 225 5.23 12.96 -5.81
N GLN A 226 6.17 12.71 -6.72
CA GLN A 226 5.84 12.60 -8.12
C GLN A 226 5.00 11.34 -8.33
N THR A 227 3.85 11.51 -8.94
CA THR A 227 2.97 10.40 -9.29
C THR A 227 2.92 10.20 -10.77
N VAL A 228 2.93 8.95 -11.19
CA VAL A 228 2.71 8.56 -12.59
C VAL A 228 1.54 7.60 -12.65
N THR A 229 0.79 7.66 -13.75
CA THR A 229 -0.36 6.78 -13.96
C THR A 229 -0.02 5.74 -15.02
N THR A 230 -0.36 4.48 -14.75
CA THR A 230 -0.29 3.39 -15.74
C THR A 230 -1.66 2.71 -15.89
N LYS A 231 -1.83 1.88 -16.92
CA LYS A 231 -3.08 1.13 -17.14
C LYS A 231 -2.93 -0.31 -16.70
N ALA A 232 -3.93 -0.83 -16.01
CA ALA A 232 -4.04 -2.22 -15.59
C ALA A 232 -5.36 -2.84 -16.06
N ILE A 233 -5.35 -4.15 -16.31
CA ILE A 233 -6.53 -4.93 -16.74
C ILE A 233 -7.09 -5.68 -15.53
N ASN A 234 -8.42 -5.64 -15.36
CA ASN A 234 -9.14 -6.54 -14.47
C ASN A 234 -9.36 -7.90 -15.15
N TYR A 235 -8.43 -8.83 -14.93
CA TYR A 235 -8.48 -10.17 -15.52
C TYR A 235 -9.65 -11.03 -14.98
N ASP A 236 -10.21 -10.72 -13.81
CA ASP A 236 -11.39 -11.42 -13.29
C ASP A 236 -12.63 -11.08 -14.12
N GLU A 237 -12.81 -9.82 -14.50
CA GLU A 237 -13.91 -9.40 -15.40
C GLU A 237 -13.67 -9.87 -16.84
N LEU A 238 -12.42 -9.94 -17.31
CA LEU A 238 -12.11 -10.57 -18.59
C LEU A 238 -12.59 -12.03 -18.64
N THR A 239 -12.50 -12.76 -17.53
CA THR A 239 -13.01 -14.14 -17.44
C THR A 239 -14.54 -14.20 -17.63
N VAL A 240 -15.28 -13.19 -17.17
CA VAL A 240 -16.73 -13.09 -17.40
C VAL A 240 -17.04 -12.80 -18.87
N LEU A 241 -16.24 -11.95 -19.55
CA LEU A 241 -16.36 -11.71 -20.99
C LEU A 241 -16.09 -12.98 -21.81
N LEU A 242 -15.10 -13.78 -21.41
CA LEU A 242 -14.83 -15.08 -22.05
C LEU A 242 -16.01 -16.04 -21.89
N LEU A 243 -16.65 -16.08 -20.71
CA LEU A 243 -17.88 -16.85 -20.50
C LEU A 243 -19.02 -16.38 -21.42
N ALA A 244 -19.22 -15.06 -21.54
CA ALA A 244 -20.22 -14.47 -22.42
C ALA A 244 -19.99 -14.87 -23.89
N ALA A 245 -18.75 -14.82 -24.36
CA ALA A 245 -18.37 -15.24 -25.72
C ALA A 245 -18.63 -16.73 -25.96
N VAL A 246 -18.32 -17.60 -24.99
CA VAL A 246 -18.61 -19.04 -25.12
C VAL A 246 -20.12 -19.29 -25.26
N GLN A 247 -20.94 -18.55 -24.51
CA GLN A 247 -22.40 -18.68 -24.62
C GLN A 247 -22.95 -18.15 -25.93
N GLU A 248 -22.42 -17.02 -26.43
CA GLU A 248 -22.73 -16.47 -27.75
C GLU A 248 -22.43 -17.50 -28.85
N LEU A 249 -21.20 -18.02 -28.89
CA LEU A 249 -20.77 -19.03 -29.86
C LEU A 249 -21.60 -20.32 -29.77
N GLN A 250 -22.00 -20.74 -28.57
CA GLN A 250 -22.89 -21.90 -28.41
C GLN A 250 -24.28 -21.67 -29.00
N ALA A 251 -24.83 -20.46 -28.88
CA ALA A 251 -26.12 -20.10 -29.48
C ALA A 251 -26.04 -20.11 -31.01
N GLU A 252 -24.98 -19.55 -31.59
CA GLU A 252 -24.73 -19.59 -33.04
C GLU A 252 -24.60 -21.03 -33.55
N VAL A 253 -23.79 -21.86 -32.89
CA VAL A 253 -23.62 -23.27 -33.25
C VAL A 253 -24.96 -24.02 -33.21
N LYS A 254 -25.82 -23.73 -32.22
CA LYS A 254 -27.16 -24.32 -32.15
C LYS A 254 -28.03 -23.88 -33.33
N ALA A 255 -28.03 -22.59 -33.67
CA ALA A 255 -28.79 -22.07 -34.79
C ALA A 255 -28.34 -22.71 -36.14
N LEU A 256 -27.04 -22.79 -36.38
CA LEU A 256 -26.46 -23.41 -37.58
C LEU A 256 -26.83 -24.90 -37.69
N LYS A 257 -26.80 -25.64 -36.57
CA LYS A 257 -27.22 -27.07 -36.54
C LYS A 257 -28.70 -27.25 -36.85
N THR A 258 -29.56 -26.35 -36.38
CA THR A 258 -30.98 -26.39 -36.69
C THR A 258 -31.21 -26.16 -38.19
N GLN A 259 -30.59 -25.13 -38.76
CA GLN A 259 -30.68 -24.84 -40.21
C GLN A 259 -30.25 -26.04 -41.06
N LEU A 260 -29.10 -26.65 -40.74
CA LEU A 260 -28.61 -27.83 -41.47
C LEU A 260 -29.53 -29.04 -41.38
N ASN A 261 -30.28 -29.19 -40.29
CA ASN A 261 -31.26 -30.28 -40.12
C ASN A 261 -32.59 -30.00 -40.82
N GLU A 262 -32.96 -28.73 -41.02
CA GLU A 262 -34.14 -28.32 -41.78
C GLU A 262 -33.91 -28.38 -43.30
N GLU A 263 -32.66 -28.24 -43.74
CA GLU A 263 -32.23 -28.38 -45.14
C GLU A 263 -32.03 -29.84 -45.60
N ARG A 264 -32.16 -30.81 -44.69
CA ARG A 264 -32.03 -32.26 -44.94
C ARG A 264 -33.38 -32.96 -45.00
#